data_AF-A0A6J6UPD0-F1
#
_entry.id   AF-A0A6J6UPD0-F1
#
_cell.length_a   1.000
_cell.length_b   1.000
_cell.length_c   1.000
_cell.angle_alpha   90.00
_cell.angle_beta   90.00
_cell.angle_gamma   90.00
#
_symmetry.space_group_name_H-M   'P 1'
#
loop_
_entity.id
_entity.type
_entity.pdbx_description
1 polymer ?
#
loop_
_entity_poly.entity_id
_entity_poly.type
_entity_poly.pdbx_seq_one_letter_code
_entity_poly.pdbx_strand_id
1 'polypeptide(L)'
;MTSVAAGEGDTQGATKKEARNLTIGMVIDGVPESIAVGLTLHTASIGVSGALVGSIFIAAIPEAIGIAAALLAGGIALGSILMRFSFIVIIGAVFSAIGYSLLVGASDSTQAIIQSIAAGALLVVVINEMIPIAVRNVKGWAGIIGAAGFVFSAFLTWASGG
;
A
#
# COMPACT_ATOMS: atom_id res chain seq x y z
N MET A 1 43.58 -0.30 -12.35
CA MET A 1 42.99 -0.77 -11.09
C MET A 1 42.33 0.42 -10.39
N THR A 2 41.12 0.77 -10.80
CA THR A 2 40.34 1.85 -10.16
C THR A 2 39.21 1.20 -9.38
N SER A 3 39.35 1.28 -8.06
CA SER A 3 38.42 0.83 -7.04
C SER A 3 37.03 1.42 -7.32
N VAL A 4 36.05 0.54 -7.57
CA VAL A 4 34.62 0.88 -7.52
C VAL A 4 34.26 0.92 -6.05
N ALA A 5 34.18 2.13 -5.50
CA ALA A 5 33.63 2.36 -4.17
C ALA A 5 32.18 1.88 -4.17
N ALA A 6 31.91 0.88 -3.34
CA ALA A 6 30.57 0.46 -2.98
C ALA A 6 29.84 1.67 -2.39
N GLY A 7 28.70 2.02 -2.98
CA GLY A 7 27.78 2.96 -2.36
C GLY A 7 27.18 2.29 -1.13
N GLU A 8 27.70 2.64 0.04
CA GLU A 8 27.03 2.40 1.32
C GLU A 8 25.63 2.99 1.22
N GLY A 9 24.62 2.13 1.34
CA GLY A 9 23.25 2.55 1.62
C GLY A 9 23.21 3.09 3.04
N ASP A 10 23.62 4.34 3.21
CA ASP A 10 23.47 5.09 4.46
C ASP A 10 21.97 5.10 4.78
N THR A 11 21.58 4.25 5.73
CA THR A 11 20.22 4.27 6.29
C THR A 11 20.16 5.51 7.16
N GLN A 12 19.95 6.65 6.51
CA GLN A 12 19.88 7.94 7.14
C GLN A 12 18.74 7.90 8.16
N GLY A 13 19.11 7.81 9.44
CA GLY A 13 18.17 7.58 10.53
C GLY A 13 17.15 8.70 10.62
N ALA A 14 15.86 8.35 10.72
CA ALA A 14 14.80 9.33 10.75
C ALA A 14 14.89 10.20 12.01
N THR A 15 14.99 11.52 11.84
CA THR A 15 14.83 12.49 12.91
C THR A 15 13.42 12.39 13.52
N LYS A 16 13.20 12.95 14.73
CA LYS A 16 11.87 12.97 15.35
C LYS A 16 10.79 13.58 14.45
N LYS A 17 11.14 14.60 13.66
CA LYS A 17 10.22 15.27 12.73
C LYS A 17 9.90 14.36 11.53
N GLU A 18 10.90 13.73 10.95
CA GLU A 18 10.72 12.78 9.84
C GLU A 18 9.94 11.56 10.28
N ALA A 19 10.22 11.02 11.47
CA ALA A 19 9.47 9.92 12.06
C ALA A 19 7.99 10.26 12.21
N ARG A 20 7.65 11.49 12.62
CA ARG A 20 6.25 11.94 12.67
C ARG A 20 5.65 12.02 11.26
N ASN A 21 6.37 12.60 10.31
CA ASN A 21 5.90 12.73 8.93
C ASN A 21 5.67 11.36 8.28
N LEU A 22 6.57 10.40 8.50
CA LEU A 22 6.43 9.01 8.02
C LEU A 22 5.18 8.34 8.61
N THR A 23 4.95 8.48 9.92
CA THR A 23 3.74 7.92 10.55
C THR A 23 2.47 8.58 10.03
N ILE A 24 2.48 9.89 9.78
CA ILE A 24 1.34 10.60 9.18
C ILE A 24 1.11 10.12 7.75
N GLY A 25 2.19 9.96 6.96
CA GLY A 25 2.15 9.39 5.61
C GLY A 25 1.44 8.03 5.62
N MET A 26 1.95 7.06 6.39
CA MET A 26 1.33 5.73 6.49
C MET A 26 -0.16 5.75 6.88
N VAL A 27 -0.59 6.71 7.72
CA VAL A 27 -2.01 6.86 8.05
C VAL A 27 -2.81 7.39 6.86
N ILE A 28 -2.29 8.40 6.16
CA ILE A 28 -2.93 9.00 4.99
C ILE A 28 -3.01 7.98 3.84
N ASP A 29 -1.92 7.27 3.60
CA ASP A 29 -1.77 6.34 2.48
C ASP A 29 -2.57 5.05 2.76
N GLY A 30 -2.63 4.63 4.02
CA GLY A 30 -3.42 3.48 4.47
C GLY A 30 -4.94 3.66 4.38
N VAL A 31 -5.46 4.89 4.29
CA VAL A 31 -6.91 5.14 4.18
C VAL A 31 -7.48 4.66 2.85
N PRO A 32 -6.97 5.10 1.67
CA PRO A 32 -7.37 4.57 0.38
C PRO A 32 -7.26 3.04 0.27
N GLU A 33 -6.15 2.46 0.75
CA GLU A 33 -5.93 1.01 0.70
C GLU A 33 -6.94 0.24 1.55
N SER A 34 -7.17 0.70 2.77
CA SER A 34 -8.10 0.03 3.69
C SER A 34 -9.54 0.08 3.19
N ILE A 35 -9.97 1.21 2.64
CA ILE A 35 -11.28 1.35 1.99
C ILE A 35 -11.39 0.35 0.84
N ALA A 36 -10.38 0.29 -0.04
CA ALA A 36 -10.38 -0.65 -1.17
C ALA A 36 -10.51 -2.10 -0.71
N VAL A 37 -9.74 -2.52 0.30
CA VAL A 37 -9.86 -3.85 0.91
C VAL A 37 -11.29 -4.08 1.43
N GLY A 38 -11.87 -3.12 2.15
CA GLY A 38 -13.25 -3.21 2.64
C GLY A 38 -14.29 -3.40 1.54
N LEU A 39 -14.16 -2.66 0.43
CA LEU A 39 -15.03 -2.78 -0.74
C LEU A 39 -14.96 -4.19 -1.35
N THR A 40 -13.75 -4.77 -1.44
CA THR A 40 -13.57 -6.11 -2.04
C THR A 40 -14.25 -7.23 -1.26
N LEU A 41 -14.37 -7.09 0.07
CA LEU A 41 -14.97 -8.12 0.91
C LEU A 41 -16.48 -8.28 0.67
N HIS A 42 -17.17 -7.21 0.26
CA HIS A 42 -18.59 -7.28 -0.09
C HIS A 42 -18.81 -7.87 -1.49
N THR A 43 -17.94 -7.53 -2.45
CA THR A 43 -18.06 -7.96 -3.85
C THR A 43 -17.39 -9.30 -4.15
N ALA A 44 -16.99 -10.05 -3.12
CA ALA A 44 -16.49 -11.42 -3.25
C ALA A 44 -17.49 -12.38 -3.91
N SER A 45 -18.77 -12.01 -4.03
CA SER A 45 -19.79 -12.73 -4.81
C SER A 45 -19.86 -12.34 -6.30
N ILE A 46 -19.29 -11.20 -6.72
CA ILE A 46 -19.45 -10.61 -8.07
C ILE A 46 -18.10 -10.33 -8.77
N GLY A 47 -16.96 -10.49 -8.10
CA GLY A 47 -15.65 -10.51 -8.77
C GLY A 47 -14.73 -9.32 -8.45
N VAL A 48 -14.55 -9.00 -7.16
CA VAL A 48 -13.30 -8.37 -6.74
C VAL A 48 -12.50 -9.35 -5.89
N SER A 49 -11.37 -9.74 -6.46
CA SER A 49 -10.62 -10.96 -6.16
C SER A 49 -9.81 -10.83 -4.88
N GLY A 50 -9.68 -11.93 -4.13
CA GLY A 50 -8.64 -12.08 -3.10
C GLY A 50 -7.23 -11.77 -3.64
N ALA A 51 -7.03 -11.77 -4.97
CA ALA A 51 -5.83 -11.26 -5.61
C ALA A 51 -5.59 -9.76 -5.33
N LEU A 52 -6.61 -8.90 -5.31
CA LEU A 52 -6.43 -7.47 -5.01
C LEU A 52 -6.00 -7.29 -3.56
N VAL A 53 -6.71 -7.91 -2.60
CA VAL A 53 -6.34 -7.87 -1.17
C VAL A 53 -4.95 -8.44 -0.95
N GLY A 54 -4.64 -9.58 -1.58
CA GLY A 54 -3.32 -10.20 -1.54
C GLY A 54 -2.23 -9.30 -2.11
N SER A 55 -2.51 -8.58 -3.20
CA SER A 55 -1.55 -7.66 -3.82
C SER A 55 -1.25 -6.44 -2.96
N ILE A 56 -2.28 -5.82 -2.35
CA ILE A 56 -2.13 -4.71 -1.41
C ILE A 56 -1.31 -5.18 -0.19
N PHE A 57 -1.62 -6.36 0.34
CA PHE A 57 -0.89 -6.94 1.46
C PHE A 57 0.59 -7.17 1.13
N ILE A 58 0.90 -7.73 -0.05
CA ILE A 58 2.27 -7.96 -0.49
C ILE A 58 3.01 -6.63 -0.67
N ALA A 59 2.37 -5.59 -1.19
CA ALA A 59 2.96 -4.26 -1.37
C ALA A 59 3.27 -3.56 -0.03
N ALA A 60 2.41 -3.77 0.99
CA ALA A 60 2.58 -3.18 2.32
C ALA A 60 3.81 -3.73 3.09
N ILE A 61 4.27 -4.95 2.78
CA ILE A 61 5.41 -5.56 3.48
C ILE A 61 6.72 -4.79 3.24
N PRO A 62 7.18 -4.57 1.99
CA PRO A 62 8.38 -3.77 1.72
C PRO A 62 8.32 -2.36 2.33
N GLU A 63 7.15 -1.72 2.30
CA GLU A 63 6.96 -0.36 2.81
C GLU A 63 7.09 -0.31 4.34
N ALA A 64 6.39 -1.22 5.04
CA ALA A 64 6.47 -1.32 6.49
C ALA A 64 7.90 -1.63 6.95
N ILE A 65 8.64 -2.48 6.23
CA ILE A 65 10.04 -2.79 6.51
C ILE A 65 10.92 -1.55 6.33
N GLY A 66 10.77 -0.83 5.21
CA GLY A 66 11.55 0.38 4.93
C GLY A 66 11.34 1.46 6.00
N ILE A 67 10.10 1.66 6.44
CA ILE A 67 9.77 2.63 7.48
C ILE A 67 10.28 2.17 8.84
N ALA A 68 10.08 0.90 9.20
CA ALA A 68 10.63 0.36 10.45
C ALA A 68 12.17 0.50 10.48
N ALA A 69 12.86 0.20 9.38
CA ALA A 69 14.31 0.35 9.27
C ALA A 69 14.74 1.82 9.47
N ALA A 70 14.07 2.77 8.83
CA ALA A 70 14.36 4.20 8.99
C ALA A 70 14.14 4.70 10.43
N LEU A 71 13.08 4.22 11.10
CA LEU A 71 12.79 4.57 12.49
C LEU A 71 13.80 3.94 13.46
N LEU A 72 14.19 2.68 13.26
CA LEU A 72 15.24 2.01 14.04
C LEU A 72 16.59 2.73 13.88
N ALA A 73 16.97 3.05 12.64
CA ALA A 73 18.19 3.79 12.34
C ALA A 73 18.18 5.20 12.97
N GLY A 74 17.01 5.82 13.12
CA GLY A 74 16.80 7.07 13.84
C GLY A 74 16.87 6.98 15.37
N GLY A 75 17.17 5.80 15.92
CA GLY A 75 17.26 5.55 17.36
C GLY A 75 15.91 5.49 18.07
N ILE A 76 14.81 5.27 17.35
CA ILE A 76 13.48 5.14 17.95
C ILE A 76 13.33 3.73 18.51
N ALA A 77 12.93 3.65 19.79
CA ALA A 77 12.74 2.38 20.48
C ALA A 77 11.66 1.53 19.79
N LEU A 78 11.91 0.22 19.66
CA LEU A 78 11.02 -0.75 19.01
C LEU A 78 9.58 -0.68 19.53
N GLY A 79 9.39 -0.52 20.84
CA GLY A 79 8.04 -0.39 21.43
C GLY A 79 7.26 0.82 20.91
N SER A 80 7.94 1.96 20.65
CA SER A 80 7.30 3.14 20.06
C SER A 80 6.89 2.89 18.60
N ILE A 81 7.68 2.11 17.86
CA ILE A 81 7.40 1.74 16.48
C ILE A 81 6.19 0.80 16.41
N LEU A 82 6.18 -0.24 17.25
CA LEU A 82 5.05 -1.16 17.35
C LEU A 82 3.75 -0.45 17.74
N MET A 83 3.81 0.53 18.65
CA MET A 83 2.64 1.35 19.00
C MET A 83 2.12 2.17 17.82
N ARG A 84 3.01 2.79 17.02
CA ARG A 84 2.61 3.51 15.80
C ARG A 84 1.95 2.58 14.78
N PHE A 85 2.53 1.41 14.57
CA PHE A 85 2.00 0.42 13.61
C PHE A 85 0.65 -0.12 14.08
N SER A 86 0.51 -0.39 15.38
CA SER A 86 -0.77 -0.80 15.97
C SER A 86 -1.86 0.25 15.74
N PHE A 87 -1.53 1.54 15.89
CA PHE A 87 -2.46 2.63 15.63
C PHE A 87 -2.87 2.69 14.14
N ILE A 88 -1.91 2.56 13.23
CA ILE A 88 -2.18 2.52 11.78
C ILE A 88 -3.10 1.34 11.43
N VAL A 89 -2.82 0.14 11.98
CA VAL A 89 -3.64 -1.06 11.76
C VAL A 89 -5.08 -0.87 12.27
N ILE A 90 -5.26 -0.26 13.45
CA ILE A 90 -6.59 0.03 13.99
C ILE A 90 -7.35 1.00 13.08
N ILE A 91 -6.70 2.08 12.64
CA ILE A 91 -7.29 3.02 11.69
C ILE A 91 -7.69 2.29 10.40
N GLY A 92 -6.79 1.50 9.83
CA GLY A 92 -7.06 0.75 8.63
C GLY A 92 -8.24 -0.21 8.78
N ALA A 93 -8.35 -0.92 9.90
CA ALA A 93 -9.49 -1.78 10.19
C ALA A 93 -10.82 -0.99 10.22
N VAL A 94 -10.82 0.22 10.80
CA VAL A 94 -12.01 1.10 10.81
C VAL A 94 -12.38 1.53 9.39
N PHE A 95 -11.40 1.98 8.59
CA PHE A 95 -11.67 2.41 7.21
C PHE A 95 -12.08 1.26 6.29
N SER A 96 -11.57 0.05 6.53
CA SER A 96 -12.02 -1.16 5.86
C SER A 96 -13.45 -1.52 6.23
N ALA A 97 -13.82 -1.43 7.51
CA ALA A 97 -15.20 -1.60 7.93
C ALA A 97 -16.14 -0.57 7.29
N ILE A 98 -15.72 0.70 7.22
CA ILE A 98 -16.47 1.76 6.52
C ILE A 98 -16.64 1.40 5.04
N GLY A 99 -15.57 1.01 4.35
CA GLY A 99 -15.61 0.60 2.94
C GLY A 99 -16.59 -0.55 2.68
N TYR A 100 -16.59 -1.56 3.56
CA TYR A 100 -17.54 -2.66 3.51
C TYR A 100 -18.99 -2.17 3.72
N SER A 101 -19.24 -1.39 4.77
CA SER A 101 -20.56 -0.87 5.09
C SER A 101 -21.15 0.04 4.01
N LEU A 102 -20.31 0.76 3.24
CA LEU A 102 -20.75 1.58 2.12
C LEU A 102 -21.36 0.77 0.97
N LEU A 103 -20.98 -0.51 0.82
CA LEU A 103 -21.54 -1.38 -0.21
C LEU A 103 -22.70 -2.26 0.27
N VAL A 104 -22.76 -2.58 1.57
CA VAL A 104 -23.82 -3.42 2.12
C VAL A 104 -25.20 -2.77 1.90
N GLY A 105 -26.01 -3.40 1.03
CA GLY A 105 -27.37 -2.94 0.72
C GLY A 105 -27.45 -1.81 -0.30
N ALA A 106 -26.33 -1.40 -0.91
CA ALA A 106 -26.31 -0.42 -1.99
C ALA A 106 -26.74 -1.05 -3.32
N SER A 107 -27.42 -0.29 -4.18
CA SER A 107 -27.75 -0.72 -5.55
C SER A 107 -26.51 -0.79 -6.44
N ASP A 108 -26.54 -1.62 -7.49
CA ASP A 108 -25.42 -1.82 -8.43
C ASP A 108 -24.84 -0.51 -8.97
N SER A 109 -25.70 0.47 -9.27
CA SER A 109 -25.31 1.81 -9.72
C SER A 109 -24.49 2.58 -8.68
N THR A 110 -24.90 2.51 -7.41
CA THR A 110 -24.18 3.15 -6.29
C THR A 110 -22.87 2.43 -6.02
N GLN A 111 -22.86 1.10 -6.09
CA GLN A 111 -21.63 0.32 -5.94
C GLN A 111 -20.60 0.69 -7.02
N ALA A 112 -21.02 0.78 -8.29
CA ALA A 112 -20.15 1.18 -9.39
C ALA A 112 -19.55 2.59 -9.20
N ILE A 113 -20.35 3.55 -8.71
CA ILE A 113 -19.88 4.91 -8.41
C ILE A 113 -18.83 4.88 -7.28
N ILE A 114 -19.12 4.20 -6.18
CA ILE A 114 -18.21 4.12 -5.02
C ILE A 114 -16.90 3.42 -5.42
N GLN A 115 -16.98 2.33 -6.19
CA GLN A 115 -15.80 1.63 -6.72
C GLN A 115 -14.99 2.50 -7.66
N SER A 116 -15.63 3.28 -8.53
CA SER A 116 -14.93 4.20 -9.44
C SER A 116 -14.15 5.28 -8.67
N ILE A 117 -14.74 5.81 -7.59
CA ILE A 117 -14.06 6.78 -6.70
C ILE A 117 -12.88 6.11 -5.98
N ALA A 118 -13.08 4.90 -5.43
CA ALA A 118 -12.02 4.16 -4.74
C ALA A 118 -10.85 3.81 -5.67
N ALA A 119 -11.15 3.38 -6.90
CA ALA A 119 -10.13 3.13 -7.93
C ALA A 119 -9.34 4.40 -8.26
N GLY A 120 -10.01 5.56 -8.34
CA GLY A 120 -9.35 6.86 -8.50
C GLY A 120 -8.43 7.21 -7.33
N ALA A 121 -8.87 6.96 -6.09
CA ALA A 121 -8.05 7.20 -4.91
C ALA A 121 -6.78 6.32 -4.89
N LEU A 122 -6.90 5.04 -5.24
CA LEU A 122 -5.73 4.15 -5.37
C LEU A 122 -4.79 4.60 -6.49
N LEU A 123 -5.33 5.10 -7.61
CA LEU A 123 -4.53 5.61 -8.72
C LEU A 123 -3.68 6.82 -8.28
N VAL A 124 -4.21 7.68 -7.41
CA VAL A 124 -3.46 8.79 -6.82
C VAL A 124 -2.30 8.30 -5.97
N VAL A 125 -2.51 7.31 -5.10
CA VAL A 125 -1.45 6.69 -4.27
C VAL A 125 -0.35 6.10 -5.17
N VAL A 126 -0.75 5.34 -6.18
CA VAL A 126 0.20 4.73 -7.12
C VAL A 126 1.05 5.79 -7.83
N ILE A 127 0.43 6.87 -8.30
CA ILE A 127 1.11 7.94 -9.04
C ILE A 127 2.04 8.76 -8.14
N ASN A 128 1.57 9.15 -6.96
CA ASN A 128 2.30 10.09 -6.10
C ASN A 128 3.39 9.42 -5.27
N GLU A 129 3.28 8.13 -4.99
CA GLU A 129 4.20 7.43 -4.08
C GLU A 129 4.88 6.25 -4.75
N MET A 130 4.11 5.23 -5.16
CA MET A 130 4.66 3.96 -5.64
C MET A 130 5.52 4.13 -6.90
N ILE A 131 5.04 4.89 -7.89
CA ILE A 131 5.79 5.13 -9.13
C ILE A 131 7.11 5.87 -8.84
N PRO A 132 7.13 7.02 -8.12
CA PRO A 132 8.37 7.68 -7.74
C PRO A 132 9.34 6.78 -6.98
N ILE A 133 8.86 5.97 -6.03
CA ILE A 133 9.67 5.03 -5.26
C ILE A 133 10.29 3.98 -6.19
N ALA A 134 9.50 3.37 -7.07
CA ALA A 134 9.96 2.36 -8.01
C ALA A 134 11.00 2.92 -8.99
N VAL A 135 10.77 4.12 -9.53
CA VAL A 135 11.71 4.78 -10.46
C VAL A 135 13.03 5.11 -9.77
N ARG A 136 13.01 5.54 -8.49
CA ARG A 136 14.23 5.82 -7.72
C ARG A 136 15.05 4.57 -7.42
N ASN A 137 14.40 3.48 -7.03
CA ASN A 137 15.07 2.27 -6.56
C ASN A 137 15.44 1.30 -7.69
N VAL A 138 14.58 1.17 -8.70
CA VAL A 138 14.66 0.14 -9.76
C VAL A 138 14.95 0.74 -11.14
N LYS A 139 14.93 2.08 -11.25
CA LYS A 139 15.29 2.86 -12.45
C LYS A 139 14.50 2.39 -13.68
N GLY A 140 15.18 2.14 -14.81
CA GLY A 140 14.55 1.79 -16.09
C GLY A 140 13.74 0.49 -16.07
N TRP A 141 13.90 -0.38 -15.06
CA TRP A 141 13.16 -1.62 -14.94
C TRP A 141 11.80 -1.46 -14.25
N ALA A 142 11.54 -0.32 -13.58
CA ALA A 142 10.32 -0.09 -12.82
C ALA A 142 9.05 -0.30 -13.67
N GLY A 143 9.03 0.21 -14.91
CA GLY A 143 7.88 0.06 -15.80
C GLY A 143 7.63 -1.39 -16.24
N ILE A 144 8.69 -2.13 -16.59
CA ILE A 144 8.57 -3.52 -17.04
C ILE A 144 8.08 -4.41 -15.89
N ILE A 145 8.64 -4.23 -14.68
CA ILE A 145 8.25 -5.00 -13.50
C ILE A 145 6.81 -4.65 -13.07
N GLY A 146 6.45 -3.37 -13.08
CA GLY A 146 5.08 -2.93 -12.79
C GLY A 146 4.06 -3.52 -13.78
N ALA A 147 4.37 -3.49 -15.08
CA ALA A 147 3.52 -4.11 -16.11
C ALA A 147 3.42 -5.63 -15.94
N ALA A 148 4.53 -6.30 -15.61
CA ALA A 148 4.53 -7.74 -15.34
C ALA A 148 3.66 -8.09 -14.11
N GLY A 149 3.72 -7.30 -13.04
CA GLY A 149 2.85 -7.46 -11.87
C GLY A 149 1.37 -7.27 -12.20
N PHE A 150 1.04 -6.29 -13.04
CA PHE A 150 -0.34 -6.08 -13.52
C PHE A 150 -0.85 -7.27 -14.33
N VAL A 151 -0.06 -7.77 -15.29
CA VAL A 151 -0.41 -8.95 -16.10
C VAL A 151 -0.56 -10.19 -15.20
N PHE A 152 0.31 -10.35 -14.21
CA PHE A 152 0.22 -11.44 -13.25
C PHE A 152 -1.07 -11.38 -12.40
N SER A 153 -1.44 -10.20 -11.94
CA SER A 153 -2.70 -9.98 -11.21
C SER A 153 -3.93 -10.26 -12.07
N ALA A 154 -3.91 -9.82 -13.34
CA ALA A 154 -4.98 -10.12 -14.29
C ALA A 154 -5.09 -11.63 -14.57
N PHE A 155 -3.95 -12.31 -14.71
CA PHE A 155 -3.91 -13.77 -14.86
C PHE A 155 -4.48 -14.49 -13.63
N LEU A 156 -4.12 -14.07 -12.42
CA LEU A 156 -4.68 -14.62 -11.18
C LEU A 156 -6.19 -14.44 -11.11
N THR A 157 -6.68 -13.26 -11.50
CA THR A 157 -8.12 -12.97 -11.54
C THR A 157 -8.84 -13.93 -12.47
N TRP A 158 -8.37 -14.05 -13.71
CA TRP A 158 -8.89 -15.01 -14.70
C TRP A 158 -8.83 -16.47 -14.20
N ALA A 159 -7.70 -16.87 -13.63
CA ALA A 159 -7.51 -18.22 -13.11
C ALA A 159 -8.43 -18.55 -11.92
N SER A 160 -8.86 -17.55 -11.15
CA SER A 160 -9.79 -17.70 -10.03
C SER A 160 -11.27 -17.74 -10.43
N GLY A 161 -11.58 -17.74 -11.73
CA GLY A 161 -12.96 -17.77 -12.23
C GLY A 161 -13.66 -16.41 -12.26
N GLY A 162 -12.87 -15.32 -12.24
CA GLY A 162 -13.34 -13.96 -12.51
C GLY A 162 -13.54 -13.67 -13.99
#